data_AF-A0A2G6EVR4-F1
#
_entry.id   AF-A0A2G6EVR4-F1
#
_cell.length_a   1.000
_cell.length_b   1.000
_cell.length_c   1.000
_cell.angle_alpha   90.00
_cell.angle_beta   90.00
_cell.angle_gamma   90.00
#
_symmetry.space_group_name_H-M   'P 1'
#
loop_
_entity.id
_entity.type
_entity.pdbx_description
1 polymer ?
#
loop_
_entity_poly.entity_id
_entity_poly.type
_entity_poly.pdbx_seq_one_letter_code
_entity_poly.pdbx_strand_id
1 'polypeptide(L)'
;MQIKDNIMSNKPLTWCVDWQNLTAKEKFLMGMPFIGTDVKAYKDINTQLKTRSEADLQEWDSYPKEISELAKQIIELYKKKKLWPNPIFLPQDPADIAFCLRFDLTDKYDLLPDSIWVVEQDIGIKMDEEFWHNLHHYKFYQSIEIILKNK
;
A
#
# COMPACT_ATOMS: atom_id res chain seq x y z
N MET A 1 -15.66 -12.06 -32.09
CA MET A 1 -15.64 -11.54 -30.71
C MET A 1 -14.19 -11.31 -30.34
N GLN A 2 -13.68 -10.08 -30.52
CA GLN A 2 -12.30 -9.75 -30.21
C GLN A 2 -12.20 -9.56 -28.70
N ILE A 3 -11.55 -10.51 -28.02
CA ILE A 3 -11.05 -10.31 -26.66
C ILE A 3 -9.95 -9.27 -26.81
N LYS A 4 -10.27 -8.01 -26.51
CA LYS A 4 -9.23 -7.00 -26.36
C LYS A 4 -8.47 -7.38 -25.10
N ASP A 5 -7.29 -7.94 -25.33
CA ASP A 5 -6.22 -8.08 -24.36
C ASP A 5 -6.08 -6.77 -23.56
N ASN A 6 -6.69 -6.73 -22.38
CA ASN A 6 -6.50 -5.66 -21.41
C ASN A 6 -5.19 -5.95 -20.64
N ILE A 7 -4.10 -6.11 -21.38
CA ILE A 7 -2.75 -6.31 -20.83
C ILE A 7 -2.20 -4.94 -20.47
N MET A 8 -2.69 -4.35 -19.38
CA MET A 8 -2.00 -3.27 -18.67
C MET A 8 -2.41 -3.24 -17.19
N SER A 9 -2.33 -4.38 -16.50
CA SER A 9 -2.48 -4.40 -15.03
C SER A 9 -1.53 -5.31 -14.25
N ASN A 10 -0.32 -5.54 -14.75
CA ASN A 10 0.69 -6.36 -14.04
C ASN A 10 1.93 -5.58 -13.56
N LYS A 11 1.88 -4.25 -13.52
CA LYS A 11 3.02 -3.47 -13.04
C LYS A 11 2.90 -3.22 -11.53
N PRO A 12 3.95 -3.40 -10.73
CA PRO A 12 3.94 -2.99 -9.33
C PRO A 12 3.67 -1.49 -9.17
N LEU A 13 3.07 -1.10 -8.06
CA LEU A 13 2.90 0.30 -7.68
C LEU A 13 4.25 0.98 -7.53
N THR A 14 4.31 2.28 -7.85
CA THR A 14 5.53 3.08 -7.75
C THR A 14 5.25 4.47 -7.20
N TRP A 15 6.15 4.99 -6.37
CA TRP A 15 6.12 6.38 -5.96
C TRP A 15 6.48 7.29 -7.15
N CYS A 16 5.64 8.26 -7.48
CA CYS A 16 5.99 9.30 -8.46
C CYS A 16 6.92 10.40 -7.89
N VAL A 17 7.27 10.27 -6.62
CA VAL A 17 8.11 11.19 -5.86
C VAL A 17 9.33 10.44 -5.36
N ASP A 18 10.51 10.96 -5.64
CA ASP A 18 11.75 10.50 -5.03
C ASP A 18 11.92 11.16 -3.65
N TRP A 19 11.46 10.46 -2.62
CA TRP A 19 11.52 10.95 -1.24
C TRP A 19 12.95 11.14 -0.71
N GLN A 20 13.95 10.48 -1.31
CA GLN A 20 15.35 10.62 -0.90
C GLN A 20 15.98 11.88 -1.49
N ASN A 21 15.52 12.32 -2.66
CA ASN A 21 16.11 13.42 -3.41
C ASN A 21 15.14 14.60 -3.64
N LEU A 22 14.30 14.91 -2.65
CA LEU A 22 13.40 16.05 -2.73
C LEU A 22 14.15 17.38 -2.87
N THR A 23 13.71 18.20 -3.82
CA THR A 23 14.14 19.60 -3.95
C THR A 23 13.65 20.44 -2.77
N ALA A 24 14.29 21.59 -2.52
CA ALA A 24 13.87 22.51 -1.47
C ALA A 24 12.41 22.97 -1.63
N LYS A 25 11.96 23.16 -2.88
CA LYS A 25 10.56 23.50 -3.20
C LYS A 25 9.62 22.36 -2.84
N GLU A 26 9.96 21.12 -3.16
CA GLU A 26 9.10 19.98 -2.84
C GLU A 26 9.00 19.75 -1.34
N LYS A 27 10.10 19.95 -0.60
CA LYS A 27 10.10 19.93 0.87
C LYS A 27 9.20 21.02 1.44
N PHE A 28 9.28 22.24 0.89
CA PHE A 28 8.42 23.34 1.30
C PHE A 28 6.93 23.06 1.06
N LEU A 29 6.59 22.36 -0.02
CA LEU A 29 5.22 22.00 -0.35
C LEU A 29 4.70 20.78 0.44
N MET A 30 5.53 20.02 1.15
CA MET A 30 5.06 18.88 1.95
C MET A 30 4.03 19.33 3.00
N GLY A 31 2.94 18.57 3.14
CA GLY A 31 1.84 18.91 4.05
C GLY A 31 0.94 20.04 3.57
N MET A 32 1.22 20.66 2.41
CA MET A 32 0.33 21.69 1.88
C MET A 32 -0.93 21.07 1.25
N PRO A 33 -2.13 21.50 1.66
CA PRO A 33 -3.36 21.04 1.05
C PRO A 33 -3.35 21.26 -0.47
N PHE A 34 -3.91 20.29 -1.20
CA PHE A 34 -4.13 20.29 -2.65
C PHE A 34 -2.88 20.26 -3.57
N ILE A 35 -1.80 20.94 -3.18
CA ILE A 35 -0.58 21.13 -4.00
C ILE A 35 0.66 20.44 -3.42
N GLY A 36 0.54 19.83 -2.25
CA GLY A 36 1.67 19.21 -1.59
C GLY A 36 2.22 18.00 -2.35
N THR A 37 3.51 17.74 -2.10
CA THR A 37 4.25 16.62 -2.70
C THR A 37 3.62 15.27 -2.34
N ASP A 38 3.13 15.16 -1.11
CA ASP A 38 2.27 14.11 -0.58
C ASP A 38 0.93 14.00 -1.32
N VAL A 39 0.22 15.11 -1.56
CA VAL A 39 -1.05 15.11 -2.29
C VAL A 39 -0.85 14.57 -3.71
N LYS A 40 0.26 14.96 -4.36
CA LYS A 40 0.64 14.48 -5.69
C LYS A 40 0.91 12.98 -5.66
N ALA A 41 1.72 12.50 -4.73
CA ALA A 41 2.01 11.07 -4.57
C ALA A 41 0.71 10.27 -4.34
N TYR A 42 -0.20 10.75 -3.50
CA TYR A 42 -1.47 10.08 -3.21
C TYR A 42 -2.35 9.95 -4.44
N LYS A 43 -2.51 11.06 -5.18
CA LYS A 43 -3.29 11.08 -6.41
C LYS A 43 -2.73 10.11 -7.45
N ASP A 44 -1.40 10.02 -7.52
CA ASP A 44 -0.73 9.13 -8.46
C ASP A 44 -0.94 7.65 -8.09
N ILE A 45 -0.70 7.26 -6.83
CA ILE A 45 -0.98 5.89 -6.35
C ILE A 45 -2.45 5.53 -6.57
N ASN A 46 -3.38 6.44 -6.28
CA ASN A 46 -4.80 6.20 -6.54
C ASN A 46 -5.12 6.03 -8.02
N THR A 47 -4.39 6.70 -8.91
CA THR A 47 -4.55 6.53 -10.35
C THR A 47 -4.06 5.16 -10.78
N GLN A 48 -2.92 4.70 -10.26
CA GLN A 48 -2.40 3.35 -10.49
C GLN A 48 -3.35 2.27 -9.93
N LEU A 49 -3.87 2.43 -8.72
CA LEU A 49 -4.83 1.50 -8.11
C LEU A 49 -6.15 1.44 -8.88
N LYS A 50 -6.60 2.54 -9.50
CA LYS A 50 -7.81 2.55 -10.32
C LYS A 50 -7.69 1.75 -11.61
N THR A 51 -6.48 1.46 -12.09
CA THR A 51 -6.31 0.60 -13.26
C THR A 51 -6.36 -0.88 -12.91
N ARG A 52 -6.33 -1.21 -11.60
CA ARG A 52 -6.40 -2.59 -11.11
C ARG A 52 -7.79 -3.20 -11.28
N SER A 53 -7.81 -4.51 -11.47
CA SER A 53 -9.00 -5.32 -11.61
C SER A 53 -8.95 -6.54 -10.69
N GLU A 54 -10.09 -7.16 -10.40
CA GLU A 54 -10.14 -8.37 -9.58
C GLU A 54 -9.31 -9.53 -10.16
N ALA A 55 -9.09 -9.55 -11.48
CA ALA A 55 -8.21 -10.53 -12.13
C ALA A 55 -6.76 -10.44 -11.62
N ASP A 56 -6.32 -9.26 -11.19
CA ASP A 56 -4.96 -9.06 -10.67
C ASP A 56 -4.75 -9.77 -9.32
N LEU A 57 -5.83 -10.12 -8.62
CA LEU A 57 -5.74 -10.92 -7.39
C LEU A 57 -5.27 -12.36 -7.66
N GLN A 58 -5.36 -12.84 -8.90
CA GLN A 58 -4.87 -14.17 -9.29
C GLN A 58 -3.34 -14.29 -9.15
N GLU A 59 -2.61 -13.18 -9.14
CA GLU A 59 -1.16 -13.18 -8.90
C GLU A 59 -0.80 -13.79 -7.53
N TRP A 60 -1.71 -13.69 -6.54
CA TRP A 60 -1.53 -14.31 -5.22
C TRP A 60 -1.66 -15.83 -5.23
N ASP A 61 -2.29 -16.42 -6.25
CA ASP A 61 -2.49 -17.87 -6.31
C ASP A 61 -1.18 -18.64 -6.58
N SER A 62 -0.11 -17.94 -6.96
CA SER A 62 1.26 -18.47 -7.07
C SER A 62 2.03 -18.54 -5.74
N TYR A 63 1.50 -17.93 -4.67
CA TYR A 63 2.11 -17.87 -3.35
C TYR A 63 1.54 -18.95 -2.40
N PRO A 64 2.26 -19.31 -1.31
CA PRO A 64 1.73 -20.18 -0.27
C PRO A 64 0.33 -19.74 0.20
N LYS A 65 -0.53 -20.74 0.47
CA LYS A 65 -1.95 -20.52 0.75
C LYS A 65 -2.14 -19.55 1.91
N GLU A 66 -1.39 -19.72 2.99
CA GLU A 66 -1.48 -18.91 4.21
C GLU A 66 -1.10 -17.44 3.95
N ILE A 67 -0.12 -17.20 3.07
CA ILE A 67 0.29 -15.84 2.66
C ILE A 67 -0.84 -15.21 1.84
N SER A 68 -1.35 -15.93 0.83
CA SER A 68 -2.42 -15.40 -0.02
C SER A 68 -3.73 -15.15 0.75
N GLU A 69 -4.08 -16.00 1.72
CA GLU A 69 -5.24 -15.82 2.59
C GLU A 69 -5.10 -14.60 3.48
N LEU A 70 -3.92 -14.39 4.10
CA LEU A 70 -3.66 -13.21 4.91
C LEU A 70 -3.65 -11.93 4.07
N ALA A 71 -3.10 -11.97 2.85
CA ALA A 71 -3.16 -10.86 1.90
C ALA A 71 -4.61 -10.49 1.56
N LYS A 72 -5.43 -11.49 1.21
CA LYS A 72 -6.86 -11.31 0.91
C LYS A 72 -7.61 -10.75 2.12
N GLN A 73 -7.29 -11.20 3.34
CA GLN A 73 -7.85 -10.65 4.58
C GLN A 73 -7.52 -9.16 4.77
N ILE A 74 -6.26 -8.76 4.57
CA ILE A 74 -5.82 -7.35 4.64
C ILE A 74 -6.54 -6.50 3.58
N ILE A 75 -6.63 -7.00 2.35
CA ILE A 75 -7.31 -6.32 1.24
C ILE A 75 -8.79 -6.08 1.57
N GLU A 76 -9.51 -7.10 2.03
CA GLU A 76 -10.91 -6.99 2.42
C GLU A 76 -11.11 -6.02 3.59
N LEU A 77 -10.17 -6.01 4.53
CA LEU A 77 -10.17 -5.07 5.63
C LEU A 77 -10.07 -3.62 5.13
N TYR A 78 -9.15 -3.36 4.20
CA TYR A 78 -9.01 -2.04 3.58
C TYR A 78 -10.23 -1.63 2.76
N LYS A 79 -10.89 -2.57 2.07
CA LYS A 79 -12.19 -2.30 1.40
C LYS A 79 -13.24 -1.87 2.41
N LYS A 80 -13.40 -2.62 3.50
CA LYS A 80 -14.40 -2.37 4.55
C LYS A 80 -14.20 -1.00 5.21
N LYS A 81 -12.95 -0.63 5.48
CA LYS A 81 -12.57 0.63 6.13
C LYS A 81 -12.48 1.81 5.14
N LYS A 82 -12.61 1.55 3.83
CA LYS A 82 -12.50 2.54 2.75
C LYS A 82 -11.19 3.34 2.78
N LEU A 83 -10.09 2.68 3.12
CA LEU A 83 -8.77 3.32 3.20
C LEU A 83 -8.20 3.64 1.82
N TRP A 84 -8.60 2.88 0.80
CA TRP A 84 -8.20 3.07 -0.60
C TRP A 84 -9.43 3.07 -1.52
N PRO A 85 -9.38 3.79 -2.65
CA PRO A 85 -10.45 3.74 -3.65
C PRO A 85 -10.57 2.36 -4.30
N ASN A 86 -9.45 1.64 -4.43
CA ASN A 86 -9.39 0.27 -4.93
C ASN A 86 -8.21 -0.46 -4.27
N PRO A 87 -8.40 -1.21 -3.17
CA PRO A 87 -7.30 -1.87 -2.44
C PRO A 87 -6.85 -3.18 -3.09
N ILE A 88 -6.74 -3.24 -4.41
CA ILE A 88 -6.19 -4.40 -5.12
C ILE A 88 -4.68 -4.22 -5.22
N PHE A 89 -3.97 -4.87 -4.30
CA PHE A 89 -2.51 -4.87 -4.23
C PHE A 89 -1.95 -6.17 -4.81
N LEU A 90 -0.87 -6.03 -5.57
CA LEU A 90 -0.08 -7.15 -6.07
C LEU A 90 0.95 -7.60 -5.03
N PRO A 91 1.38 -8.88 -5.07
CA PRO A 91 2.45 -9.37 -4.20
C PRO A 91 3.73 -8.51 -4.29
N GLN A 92 4.05 -8.02 -5.50
CA GLN A 92 5.28 -7.28 -5.77
C GLN A 92 5.18 -5.77 -5.49
N ASP A 93 4.00 -5.27 -5.09
CA ASP A 93 3.84 -3.87 -4.72
C ASP A 93 4.73 -3.53 -3.51
N PRO A 94 5.28 -2.31 -3.42
CA PRO A 94 6.00 -1.86 -2.22
C PRO A 94 5.11 -1.90 -0.98
N ALA A 95 5.61 -2.48 0.11
CA ALA A 95 4.82 -2.65 1.32
C ALA A 95 4.51 -1.31 2.00
N ASP A 96 5.40 -0.33 1.91
CA ASP A 96 5.16 1.02 2.43
C ASP A 96 3.96 1.72 1.76
N ILE A 97 3.73 1.46 0.46
CA ILE A 97 2.52 1.89 -0.25
C ILE A 97 1.31 1.09 0.24
N ALA A 98 1.38 -0.24 0.26
CA ALA A 98 0.24 -1.09 0.62
C ALA A 98 -0.29 -0.82 2.04
N PHE A 99 0.61 -0.52 2.98
CA PHE A 99 0.27 -0.17 4.37
C PHE A 99 0.06 1.35 4.59
N CYS A 100 0.07 2.15 3.52
CA CYS A 100 -0.25 3.58 3.54
C CYS A 100 0.62 4.41 4.49
N LEU A 101 1.94 4.19 4.51
CA LEU A 101 2.82 4.80 5.52
C LEU A 101 2.97 6.33 5.46
N ARG A 102 2.53 6.98 4.38
CA ARG A 102 2.94 8.37 4.07
C ARG A 102 1.81 9.36 3.83
N PHE A 103 0.54 8.99 4.03
CA PHE A 103 -0.59 9.86 3.70
C PHE A 103 -1.42 10.23 4.93
N ASP A 104 -1.04 11.32 5.58
CA ASP A 104 -1.97 12.19 6.31
C ASP A 104 -1.79 13.62 5.76
N LEU A 105 -2.76 14.08 5.00
CA LEU A 105 -2.70 15.35 4.26
C LEU A 105 -3.30 16.53 5.05
N THR A 106 -3.63 16.32 6.34
CA THR A 106 -4.21 17.36 7.19
C THR A 106 -3.66 17.28 8.61
N ASP A 107 -2.41 17.69 8.77
CA ASP A 107 -1.87 18.30 10.01
C ASP A 107 -1.86 17.44 11.31
N LYS A 108 -1.55 16.15 11.21
CA LYS A 108 -0.98 15.38 12.33
C LYS A 108 0.16 14.49 11.85
N TYR A 109 1.40 14.94 12.06
CA TYR A 109 2.61 14.13 11.91
C TYR A 109 2.73 13.03 12.99
N ASP A 110 1.61 12.42 13.39
CA ASP A 110 1.61 11.10 13.99
C ASP A 110 1.59 10.12 12.82
N LEU A 111 2.75 9.52 12.56
CA LEU A 111 2.80 8.26 11.85
C LEU A 111 1.70 7.35 12.40
N LEU A 112 0.81 6.91 11.52
CA LEU A 112 0.44 5.51 11.50
C LEU A 112 -0.34 4.90 12.70
N PRO A 113 -1.34 5.53 13.32
CA PRO A 113 -2.28 4.74 14.10
C PRO A 113 -3.15 3.93 13.14
N ASP A 114 -3.91 4.54 12.24
CA ASP A 114 -5.12 3.86 11.75
C ASP A 114 -4.89 2.63 10.87
N SER A 115 -3.99 2.63 9.87
CA SER A 115 -3.79 1.45 9.01
C SER A 115 -3.05 0.32 9.71
N ILE A 116 -1.95 0.63 10.41
CA ILE A 116 -1.17 -0.31 11.21
C ILE A 116 -2.03 -0.87 12.33
N TRP A 117 -2.68 0.00 13.10
CA TRP A 117 -3.58 -0.41 14.19
C TRP A 117 -4.75 -1.23 13.65
N VAL A 118 -5.34 -0.88 12.50
CA VAL A 118 -6.38 -1.69 11.87
C VAL A 118 -5.86 -3.10 11.55
N VAL A 119 -4.66 -3.21 10.98
CA VAL A 119 -4.03 -4.52 10.70
C VAL A 119 -3.75 -5.26 12.00
N GLU A 120 -3.08 -4.66 12.97
CA GLU A 120 -2.73 -5.28 14.25
C GLU A 120 -3.95 -5.73 15.05
N GLN A 121 -4.98 -4.88 15.16
CA GLN A 121 -6.21 -5.20 15.88
C GLN A 121 -7.05 -6.26 15.16
N ASP A 122 -7.31 -6.07 13.86
CA ASP A 122 -8.26 -6.93 13.13
C ASP A 122 -7.61 -8.27 12.71
N ILE A 123 -6.27 -8.36 12.64
CA ILE A 123 -5.54 -9.63 12.41
C ILE A 123 -5.13 -10.29 13.73
N GLY A 124 -5.10 -9.54 14.83
CA GLY A 124 -4.76 -10.04 16.17
C GLY A 124 -3.25 -10.26 16.35
N ILE A 125 -2.44 -9.36 15.80
CA ILE A 125 -0.97 -9.40 15.89
C ILE A 125 -0.45 -8.07 16.39
N LYS A 126 0.71 -8.07 17.04
CA LYS A 126 1.45 -6.85 17.35
C LYS A 126 2.86 -6.99 16.82
N MET A 127 3.23 -6.16 15.86
CA MET A 127 4.57 -6.13 15.30
C MET A 127 5.43 -5.11 16.05
N ASP A 128 6.75 -5.24 15.96
CA ASP A 128 7.65 -4.22 16.48
C ASP A 128 7.65 -2.97 15.58
N GLU A 129 8.09 -1.86 16.17
CA GLU A 129 8.18 -0.57 15.48
C GLU A 129 9.24 -0.60 14.36
N GLU A 130 10.28 -1.42 14.51
CA GLU A 130 11.35 -1.58 13.54
C GLU A 130 10.84 -2.16 12.21
N PHE A 131 9.96 -3.16 12.26
CA PHE A 131 9.30 -3.76 11.11
C PHE A 131 8.53 -2.70 10.33
N TRP A 132 7.72 -1.90 11.03
CA TRP A 132 6.90 -0.86 10.41
C TRP A 132 7.75 0.24 9.76
N HIS A 133 8.84 0.65 10.42
CA HIS A 133 9.79 1.61 9.83
C HIS A 133 10.52 1.08 8.60
N ASN A 134 10.72 -0.24 8.51
CA ASN A 134 11.45 -0.88 7.42
C ASN A 134 10.57 -1.34 6.24
N LEU A 135 9.26 -1.07 6.23
CA LEU A 135 8.38 -1.52 5.14
C LEU A 135 8.82 -1.07 3.74
N HIS A 136 9.50 0.06 3.61
CA HIS A 136 10.00 0.54 2.32
C HIS A 136 11.10 -0.36 1.70
N HIS A 137 11.67 -1.28 2.48
CA HIS A 137 12.59 -2.31 2.01
C HIS A 137 11.90 -3.60 1.56
N TYR A 138 10.59 -3.74 1.82
CA TYR A 138 9.85 -4.96 1.56
C TYR A 138 8.86 -4.77 0.40
N LYS A 139 8.70 -5.85 -0.36
CA LYS A 139 7.50 -6.08 -1.16
C LYS A 139 6.36 -6.52 -0.25
N PHE A 140 5.13 -6.33 -0.71
CA PHE A 140 3.95 -6.61 0.08
C PHE A 140 3.85 -8.09 0.51
N TYR A 141 4.22 -9.03 -0.36
CA TYR A 141 4.25 -10.44 0.05
C TYR A 141 5.27 -10.73 1.15
N GLN A 142 6.42 -10.03 1.16
CA GLN A 142 7.47 -10.25 2.15
C GLN A 142 7.04 -9.74 3.52
N SER A 143 6.38 -8.59 3.58
CA SER A 143 5.83 -8.08 4.83
C SER A 143 4.72 -8.99 5.38
N ILE A 144 3.87 -9.55 4.52
CA ILE A 144 2.87 -10.55 4.94
C ILE A 144 3.53 -11.82 5.47
N GLU A 145 4.58 -12.31 4.82
CA GLU A 145 5.34 -13.47 5.29
C GLU A 145 5.92 -13.22 6.69
N ILE A 146 6.46 -12.02 6.94
CA ILE A 146 6.99 -11.63 8.25
C ILE A 146 5.87 -11.55 9.29
N ILE A 147 4.73 -10.93 8.97
CA ILE A 147 3.55 -10.87 9.85
C ILE A 147 3.09 -12.29 10.21
N LEU A 148 2.97 -13.18 9.22
CA LEU A 148 2.51 -14.56 9.43
C LEU A 148 3.44 -15.35 10.37
N LYS A 149 4.76 -15.13 10.30
CA LYS A 149 5.75 -15.77 11.18
C LYS A 149 5.68 -15.30 12.64
N ASN A 150 5.07 -14.13 12.88
CA ASN A 150 4.95 -13.52 14.21
C ASN A 150 3.52 -13.61 14.78
N LYS A 151 2.60 -14.27 14.06
CA LYS A 151 1.24 -14.56 14.51
C LYS A 151 1.20 -15.82 15.36
#